data_AF-A0AAN8DDV7-F1
#
_entry.id   AF-A0AAN8DDV7-F1
#
_cell.length_a   1.000
_cell.length_b   1.000
_cell.length_c   1.000
_cell.angle_alpha   90.00
_cell.angle_beta   90.00
_cell.angle_gamma   90.00
#
_symmetry.space_group_name_H-M   'P 1'
#
loop_
_entity.id
_entity.type
_entity.pdbx_description
1 polymer ?
#
loop_
_entity_poly.entity_id
_entity_poly.type
_entity_poly.pdbx_seq_one_letter_code
_entity_poly.pdbx_strand_id
1 'polypeptide(L)'
;MEDPSAWRTRVHGGPECMEDPSARRTRVQGGPECTEDPSARRTRVHGGPECREDPSARRTRVQGGPECREDPSAGRTRVHGGPECREDPSARRTRVQGGPECTEDPSAGRTRVHGGPECTEDPSARRTRVQGGPECTEDPSAGRTRVQGGPECREDPSARRTRVQGGPECTEDPSAGRTRVHGGPECRGPECRTRVHGGPECREDPSARRTRVQGGPKCREDPSADRR
;
A
#
# COMPACT_ATOMS: atom_id res chain seq x y z
N MET A 1 9.38 45.31 -3.45
CA MET A 1 9.87 44.27 -4.37
C MET A 1 10.11 43.04 -3.51
N GLU A 2 9.18 42.09 -3.56
CA GLU A 2 9.29 40.83 -2.82
C GLU A 2 10.15 39.86 -3.61
N ASP A 3 11.06 39.16 -2.93
CA ASP A 3 12.02 38.25 -3.54
C ASP A 3 11.29 37.04 -4.18
N PRO A 4 11.36 36.85 -5.52
CA PRO A 4 10.70 35.75 -6.21
C PRO A 4 11.11 34.36 -5.65
N SER A 5 12.33 34.27 -5.10
CA SER A 5 12.92 33.07 -4.51
C SER A 5 12.14 32.58 -3.29
N ALA A 6 11.58 33.49 -2.49
CA ALA A 6 10.81 33.13 -1.29
C ALA A 6 9.47 32.44 -1.62
N TRP A 7 8.94 32.67 -2.83
CA TRP A 7 7.64 32.14 -3.23
C TRP A 7 7.73 30.83 -4.02
N ARG A 8 8.74 30.69 -4.88
CA ARG A 8 8.92 29.52 -5.76
C ARG A 8 10.39 29.22 -5.98
N THR A 9 10.77 27.98 -5.71
CA THR A 9 12.09 27.44 -6.08
C THR A 9 11.91 26.34 -7.12
N ARG A 10 12.79 26.34 -8.12
CA ARG A 10 12.93 25.24 -9.06
C ARG A 10 14.39 24.80 -9.10
N VAL A 11 14.62 23.53 -8.85
CA VAL A 11 15.94 22.88 -8.90
C VAL A 11 15.97 21.88 -10.05
N HIS A 12 17.10 21.83 -10.74
CA HIS A 12 17.41 20.87 -11.79
C HIS A 12 18.78 20.26 -11.46
N GLY A 13 18.79 18.99 -11.09
CA GLY A 13 19.98 18.26 -10.70
C GLY A 13 20.92 17.97 -11.88
N GLY A 14 22.22 18.05 -11.61
CA GLY A 14 23.27 17.48 -12.47
C GLY A 14 23.36 15.95 -12.32
N PRO A 15 24.34 15.30 -12.99
CA PRO A 15 24.55 13.84 -12.94
C PRO A 15 24.47 13.25 -11.52
N GLU A 16 25.16 13.89 -10.59
CA GLU A 16 25.08 13.65 -9.14
C GLU A 16 24.63 14.96 -8.49
N CYS A 17 23.61 14.91 -7.65
CA CYS A 17 23.12 16.12 -6.96
C CYS A 17 22.56 15.85 -5.57
N MET A 18 22.73 16.83 -4.69
CA MET A 18 22.17 16.86 -3.34
C MET A 18 21.63 18.25 -3.08
N GLU A 19 20.34 18.35 -2.80
CA GLU A 19 19.64 19.63 -2.78
C GLU A 19 18.62 19.69 -1.64
N ASP A 20 18.59 20.82 -0.91
CA ASP A 20 17.60 21.15 0.13
C ASP A 20 16.96 22.53 -0.16
N PRO A 21 16.06 22.61 -1.15
CA PRO A 21 15.41 23.85 -1.51
C PRO A 21 14.20 24.18 -0.62
N SER A 22 14.33 25.27 0.13
CA SER A 22 13.26 25.81 0.97
C SER A 22 12.51 26.98 0.34
N ALA A 23 11.20 26.82 0.10
CA ALA A 23 10.33 27.90 -0.39
C ALA A 23 8.84 27.64 -0.11
N ARG A 24 7.97 28.62 -0.43
CA ARG A 24 6.52 28.37 -0.34
C ARG A 24 6.06 27.27 -1.32
N ARG A 25 6.72 27.15 -2.46
CA ARG A 25 6.46 26.12 -3.48
C ARG A 25 7.80 25.65 -4.04
N THR A 26 8.07 24.37 -3.95
CA THR A 26 9.30 23.79 -4.49
C THR A 26 8.97 22.83 -5.61
N ARG A 27 9.73 22.90 -6.70
CA ARG A 27 9.78 21.87 -7.73
C ARG A 27 11.21 21.40 -7.93
N VAL A 28 11.43 20.11 -7.80
CA VAL A 28 12.72 19.47 -8.04
C VAL A 28 12.60 18.56 -9.26
N GLN A 29 13.65 18.52 -10.07
CA GLN A 29 13.91 17.47 -11.05
C GLN A 29 15.31 16.94 -10.80
N GLY A 30 15.41 15.71 -10.30
CA GLY A 30 16.68 15.04 -10.02
C GLY A 30 17.42 14.70 -11.32
N GLY A 31 18.75 14.64 -11.21
CA GLY A 31 19.57 13.98 -12.23
C GLY A 31 19.69 12.47 -12.00
N PRO A 32 20.50 11.77 -12.80
CA PRO A 32 20.79 10.33 -12.71
C PRO A 32 20.85 9.77 -11.28
N GLU A 33 21.67 10.37 -10.43
CA GLU A 33 21.82 10.04 -9.03
C GLU A 33 21.50 11.28 -8.18
N CYS A 34 20.43 11.24 -7.38
CA CYS A 34 20.01 12.41 -6.61
C CYS A 34 19.53 12.11 -5.19
N THR A 35 19.79 13.04 -4.29
CA THR A 35 19.21 13.08 -2.93
C THR A 35 18.57 14.44 -2.68
N GLU A 36 17.27 14.45 -2.36
CA GLU A 36 16.46 15.66 -2.35
C GLU A 36 15.64 15.78 -1.05
N ASP A 37 15.84 16.85 -0.28
CA ASP A 37 15.08 17.19 0.93
C ASP A 37 14.39 18.57 0.80
N PRO A 38 13.34 18.69 0.00
CA PRO A 38 12.67 19.98 -0.21
C PRO A 38 11.63 20.30 0.88
N SER A 39 11.89 21.35 1.65
CA SER A 39 10.95 21.88 2.65
C SER A 39 10.02 22.99 2.12
N ALA A 40 8.70 22.74 2.05
CA ALA A 40 7.75 23.72 1.49
C ALA A 40 6.29 23.61 1.96
N ARG A 41 5.44 24.61 1.62
CA ARG A 41 3.98 24.41 1.71
C ARG A 41 3.47 23.44 0.65
N ARG A 42 4.14 23.36 -0.50
CA ARG A 42 3.80 22.46 -1.60
C ARG A 42 5.09 22.02 -2.28
N THR A 43 5.31 20.73 -2.33
CA THR A 43 6.48 20.14 -2.98
C THR A 43 6.04 19.27 -4.15
N ARG A 44 6.77 19.36 -5.26
CA ARG A 44 6.75 18.35 -6.31
C ARG A 44 8.18 17.93 -6.63
N VAL A 45 8.44 16.64 -6.54
CA VAL A 45 9.72 16.06 -6.94
C VAL A 45 9.50 15.11 -8.10
N HIS A 46 10.50 15.04 -8.97
CA HIS A 46 10.63 14.05 -10.03
C HIS A 46 12.04 13.48 -9.91
N GLY A 47 12.16 12.25 -9.46
CA GLY A 47 13.43 11.56 -9.29
C GLY A 47 14.07 11.20 -10.63
N GLY A 48 15.39 11.09 -10.62
CA GLY A 48 16.12 10.44 -11.70
C GLY A 48 16.21 8.92 -11.52
N PRO A 49 16.93 8.23 -12.43
CA PRO A 49 17.26 6.81 -12.36
C PRO A 49 17.41 6.23 -10.95
N GLU A 50 18.30 6.80 -10.16
CA GLU A 50 18.57 6.40 -8.78
C GLU A 50 18.33 7.60 -7.86
N CYS A 51 17.31 7.53 -7.01
CA CYS A 51 16.93 8.68 -6.20
C CYS A 51 16.53 8.35 -4.75
N ARG A 52 16.83 9.30 -3.86
CA ARG A 52 16.32 9.35 -2.49
C ARG A 52 15.63 10.68 -2.25
N GLU A 53 14.40 10.64 -1.76
CA GLU A 53 13.59 11.85 -1.59
C GLU A 53 12.91 11.88 -0.21
N ASP A 54 13.16 12.96 0.56
CA ASP A 54 12.51 13.22 1.86
C ASP A 54 11.85 14.61 1.87
N PRO A 55 10.72 14.79 1.14
CA PRO A 55 10.07 16.08 1.05
C PRO A 55 9.13 16.36 2.24
N SER A 56 9.50 17.34 3.06
CA SER A 56 8.66 17.85 4.14
C SER A 56 7.68 18.96 3.70
N ALA A 57 6.36 18.68 3.64
CA ALA A 57 5.37 19.67 3.20
C ALA A 57 3.93 19.53 3.70
N ARG A 58 3.10 20.58 3.51
CA ARG A 58 1.63 20.41 3.67
C ARG A 58 1.02 19.51 2.58
N ARG A 59 1.63 19.50 1.40
CA ARG A 59 1.21 18.71 0.24
C ARG A 59 2.45 18.30 -0.55
N THR A 60 2.63 17.01 -0.71
CA THR A 60 3.73 16.43 -1.45
C THR A 60 3.21 15.64 -2.64
N ARG A 61 3.89 15.77 -3.77
CA ARG A 61 3.79 14.83 -4.88
C ARG A 61 5.18 14.39 -5.30
N VAL A 62 5.43 13.09 -5.27
CA VAL A 62 6.65 12.51 -5.81
C VAL A 62 6.32 11.68 -7.05
N GLN A 63 7.29 11.61 -7.96
CA GLN A 63 7.36 10.61 -9.02
C GLN A 63 8.79 10.08 -9.03
N GLY A 64 8.98 8.85 -8.56
CA GLY A 64 10.27 8.18 -8.54
C GLY A 64 10.76 7.80 -9.94
N GLY A 65 12.07 7.63 -10.06
CA GLY A 65 12.67 6.96 -11.21
C GLY A 65 12.79 5.45 -11.02
N PRO A 66 13.46 4.76 -11.97
CA PRO A 66 13.78 3.33 -11.95
C PRO A 66 14.00 2.73 -10.57
N GLU A 67 14.94 3.26 -9.81
CA GLU A 67 15.30 2.83 -8.46
C GLU A 67 15.11 4.00 -7.50
N CYS A 68 14.13 3.90 -6.60
CA CYS A 68 13.77 5.04 -5.76
C CYS A 68 13.46 4.66 -4.31
N ARG A 69 13.84 5.57 -3.40
CA ARG A 69 13.41 5.56 -2.00
C ARG A 69 12.76 6.89 -1.65
N GLU A 70 11.55 6.83 -1.10
CA GLU A 70 10.75 8.01 -0.82
C GLU A 70 10.17 7.99 0.60
N ASP A 71 10.48 9.01 1.40
CA ASP A 71 9.95 9.21 2.76
C ASP A 71 9.28 10.60 2.90
N PRO A 72 8.13 10.83 2.25
CA PRO A 72 7.49 12.14 2.28
C PRO A 72 6.66 12.37 3.56
N SER A 73 7.13 13.25 4.42
CA SER A 73 6.38 13.73 5.59
C SER A 73 5.41 14.86 5.26
N ALA A 74 4.09 14.60 5.27
CA ALA A 74 3.11 15.62 4.86
C ALA A 74 1.69 15.59 5.43
N GLY A 75 0.98 16.71 5.25
CA GLY A 75 -0.48 16.74 5.45
C GLY A 75 -1.25 15.88 4.43
N ARG A 76 -0.72 15.78 3.21
CA ARG A 76 -1.23 14.94 2.12
C ARG A 76 -0.08 14.54 1.22
N THR A 77 0.04 13.25 0.97
CA THR A 77 1.08 12.68 0.12
C THR A 77 0.46 11.99 -1.09
N ARG A 78 1.13 12.14 -2.23
CA ARG A 78 0.94 11.26 -3.37
C ARG A 78 2.28 10.83 -3.94
N VAL A 79 2.50 9.52 -3.98
CA VAL A 79 3.67 8.92 -4.61
C VAL A 79 3.25 8.17 -5.87
N HIS A 80 4.16 8.14 -6.85
CA HIS A 80 4.17 7.19 -7.95
C HIS A 80 5.59 6.63 -8.04
N GLY A 81 5.78 5.39 -7.63
CA GLY A 81 7.07 4.71 -7.69
C GLY A 81 7.46 4.33 -9.11
N GLY A 82 8.76 4.13 -9.31
CA GLY A 82 9.29 3.49 -10.51
C GLY A 82 9.36 1.96 -10.39
N PRO A 83 9.97 1.29 -11.38
CA PRO A 83 10.26 -0.14 -11.42
C PRO A 83 10.57 -0.79 -10.07
N GLU A 84 11.58 -0.29 -9.38
CA GLU A 84 12.04 -0.78 -8.09
C GLU A 84 11.91 0.36 -7.06
N CYS A 85 10.91 0.29 -6.18
CA CYS A 85 10.65 1.38 -5.24
C CYS A 85 10.45 0.92 -3.80
N ARG A 86 10.88 1.79 -2.88
CA ARG A 86 10.55 1.71 -1.46
C ARG A 86 9.94 3.02 -0.99
N GLU A 87 8.76 2.95 -0.41
CA GLU A 87 7.99 4.13 -0.06
C GLU A 87 7.49 4.07 1.38
N ASP A 88 7.84 5.06 2.20
CA ASP A 88 7.39 5.20 3.59
C ASP A 88 6.75 6.58 3.83
N PRO A 89 5.56 6.85 3.26
CA PRO A 89 4.93 8.16 3.38
C PRO A 89 4.16 8.36 4.69
N SER A 90 4.66 9.22 5.57
CA SER A 90 3.94 9.65 6.78
C SER A 90 2.97 10.82 6.53
N ALA A 91 1.66 10.58 6.58
CA ALA A 91 0.69 11.66 6.34
C ALA A 91 -0.72 11.52 6.97
N ARG A 92 -1.50 12.61 7.00
CA ARG A 92 -2.96 12.47 7.30
C ARG A 92 -3.71 11.71 6.20
N ARG A 93 -3.22 11.78 4.97
CA ARG A 93 -3.79 11.11 3.79
C ARG A 93 -2.68 10.75 2.82
N THR A 94 -2.57 9.47 2.51
CA THR A 94 -1.59 8.95 1.58
C THR A 94 -2.29 8.29 0.40
N ARG A 95 -1.73 8.50 -0.80
CA ARG A 95 -2.00 7.67 -1.96
C ARG A 95 -0.68 7.26 -2.58
N VAL A 96 -0.46 5.97 -2.69
CA VAL A 96 0.67 5.39 -3.40
C VAL A 96 0.19 4.71 -4.69
N GLN A 97 1.05 4.70 -5.70
CA GLN A 97 0.98 3.83 -6.87
C GLN A 97 2.38 3.25 -7.08
N GLY A 98 2.60 2.00 -6.71
CA GLY A 98 3.87 1.32 -6.87
C GLY A 98 4.15 0.92 -8.32
N GLY A 99 5.42 0.65 -8.60
CA GLY A 99 5.87 0.04 -9.84
C GLY A 99 5.92 -1.49 -9.77
N PRO A 100 6.48 -2.14 -10.81
CA PRO A 100 6.75 -3.57 -10.90
C PRO A 100 7.12 -4.26 -9.58
N GLU A 101 8.17 -3.80 -8.93
CA GLU A 101 8.72 -4.36 -7.70
C GLU A 101 8.71 -3.27 -6.63
N CYS A 102 7.77 -3.36 -5.69
CA CYS A 102 7.59 -2.28 -4.71
C CYS A 102 7.38 -2.76 -3.29
N THR A 103 7.92 -1.98 -2.35
CA THR A 103 7.64 -2.10 -0.91
C THR A 103 7.05 -0.80 -0.41
N GLU A 104 5.88 -0.86 0.21
CA GLU A 104 5.15 0.32 0.68
C GLU A 104 4.74 0.19 2.15
N ASP A 105 5.17 1.13 2.99
CA ASP A 105 4.80 1.23 4.41
C ASP A 105 4.19 2.61 4.74
N PRO A 106 2.98 2.91 4.25
CA PRO A 106 2.36 4.21 4.45
C PRO A 106 1.68 4.34 5.83
N SER A 107 2.28 5.11 6.72
CA SER A 107 1.68 5.50 8.01
C SER A 107 0.72 6.69 7.89
N ALA A 108 -0.60 6.46 8.00
CA ALA A 108 -1.58 7.54 7.80
C ALA A 108 -2.94 7.49 8.50
N GLY A 109 -3.63 8.64 8.52
CA GLY A 109 -5.05 8.67 8.88
C GLY A 109 -5.95 7.94 7.88
N ARG A 110 -5.55 7.95 6.60
CA ARG A 110 -6.20 7.24 5.49
C ARG A 110 -5.16 6.90 4.44
N THR A 111 -5.12 5.63 4.07
CA THR A 111 -4.20 5.12 3.06
C THR A 111 -4.95 4.56 1.87
N ARG A 112 -4.41 4.80 0.68
CA ARG A 112 -4.76 4.07 -0.52
C ARG A 112 -3.51 3.64 -1.25
N VAL A 113 -3.35 2.34 -1.44
CA VAL A 113 -2.27 1.77 -2.23
C VAL A 113 -2.81 1.16 -3.52
N HIS A 114 -1.98 1.21 -4.55
CA HIS A 114 -2.13 0.47 -5.79
C HIS A 114 -0.76 -0.14 -6.13
N GLY A 115 -0.54 -1.40 -5.78
CA GLY A 115 0.69 -2.12 -6.05
C GLY A 115 0.84 -2.49 -7.52
N GLY A 116 2.08 -2.74 -7.93
CA GLY A 116 2.41 -3.34 -9.22
C GLY A 116 2.46 -4.87 -9.16
N PRO A 117 2.96 -5.52 -10.24
CA PRO A 117 3.19 -6.95 -10.37
C PRO A 117 3.62 -7.69 -9.11
N GLU A 118 4.70 -7.25 -8.46
CA GLU A 118 5.32 -7.87 -7.31
C GLU A 118 5.38 -6.81 -6.19
N CYS A 119 4.44 -6.86 -5.25
CA CYS A 119 4.35 -5.84 -4.21
C CYS A 119 4.26 -6.40 -2.79
N THR A 120 4.90 -5.70 -1.86
CA THR A 120 4.72 -5.87 -0.42
C THR A 120 4.18 -4.59 0.18
N GLU A 121 3.07 -4.67 0.90
CA GLU A 121 2.36 -3.51 1.43
C GLU A 121 2.02 -3.69 2.91
N ASP A 122 2.54 -2.81 3.77
CA ASP A 122 2.23 -2.75 5.21
C ASP A 122 1.65 -1.38 5.62
N PRO A 123 0.42 -1.06 5.20
CA PRO A 123 -0.16 0.25 5.50
C PRO A 123 -0.79 0.34 6.90
N SER A 124 -0.17 1.12 7.79
CA SER A 124 -0.74 1.45 9.11
C SER A 124 -1.70 2.65 9.06
N ALA A 125 -3.02 2.42 9.22
CA ALA A 125 -3.98 3.53 9.17
C ALA A 125 -5.32 3.35 9.89
N ARG A 126 -6.07 4.44 10.11
CA ARG A 126 -7.49 4.29 10.55
C ARG A 126 -8.36 3.64 9.48
N ARG A 127 -8.01 3.83 8.20
CA ARG A 127 -8.71 3.29 7.04
C ARG A 127 -7.71 3.01 5.93
N THR A 128 -7.67 1.76 5.48
CA THR A 128 -6.80 1.32 4.41
C THR A 128 -7.64 0.80 3.24
N ARG A 129 -7.19 1.13 2.03
CA ARG A 129 -7.61 0.43 0.83
C ARG A 129 -6.38 0.04 0.02
N VAL A 130 -6.23 -1.24 -0.25
CA VAL A 130 -5.21 -1.77 -1.14
C VAL A 130 -5.84 -2.29 -2.43
N GLN A 131 -5.08 -2.20 -3.52
CA GLN A 131 -5.28 -2.95 -4.74
C GLN A 131 -3.92 -3.53 -5.14
N GLY A 132 -3.70 -4.82 -4.89
CA GLY A 132 -2.49 -5.52 -5.26
C GLY A 132 -2.44 -5.86 -6.75
N GLY A 133 -1.23 -6.09 -7.24
CA GLY A 133 -1.00 -6.67 -8.57
C GLY A 133 -1.02 -8.21 -8.55
N PRO A 134 -0.58 -8.83 -9.68
CA PRO A 134 -0.41 -10.27 -9.84
C PRO A 134 0.05 -11.07 -8.63
N GLU A 135 1.15 -10.66 -8.01
CA GLU A 135 1.83 -11.31 -6.90
C GLU A 135 1.97 -10.28 -5.76
N CYS A 136 1.08 -10.35 -4.76
CA CYS A 136 1.10 -9.37 -3.68
C CYS A 136 1.08 -9.99 -2.28
N THR A 137 1.82 -9.35 -1.37
CA THR A 137 1.74 -9.59 0.07
C THR A 137 1.25 -8.32 0.77
N GLU A 138 0.19 -8.43 1.55
CA GLU A 138 -0.45 -7.29 2.20
C GLU A 138 -0.69 -7.53 3.69
N ASP A 139 -0.14 -6.68 4.56
CA ASP A 139 -0.36 -6.69 6.02
C ASP A 139 -0.92 -5.33 6.51
N PRO A 140 -2.17 -4.98 6.16
CA PRO A 140 -2.72 -3.68 6.53
C PRO A 140 -3.24 -3.66 7.98
N SER A 141 -2.52 -2.96 8.85
CA SER A 141 -2.96 -2.66 10.22
C SER A 141 -3.94 -1.48 10.29
N ALA A 142 -5.24 -1.74 10.47
CA ALA A 142 -6.24 -0.67 10.46
C ALA A 142 -7.54 -0.82 11.26
N GLY A 143 -8.21 0.31 11.50
CA GLY A 143 -9.60 0.29 12.00
C GLY A 143 -10.59 -0.32 10.99
N ARG A 144 -10.32 -0.15 9.69
CA ARG A 144 -11.09 -0.71 8.57
C ARG A 144 -10.17 -0.94 7.38
N THR A 145 -10.21 -2.15 6.84
CA THR A 145 -9.40 -2.55 5.69
C THR A 145 -10.29 -2.98 4.54
N ARG A 146 -9.92 -2.58 3.33
CA ARG A 146 -10.39 -3.18 2.09
C ARG A 146 -9.21 -3.57 1.22
N VAL A 147 -9.11 -4.85 0.89
CA VAL A 147 -8.13 -5.37 -0.06
C VAL A 147 -8.82 -5.80 -1.34
N GLN A 148 -8.11 -5.67 -2.45
CA GLN A 148 -8.40 -6.32 -3.72
C GLN A 148 -7.09 -6.91 -4.24
N GLY A 149 -6.84 -8.19 -3.97
CA GLY A 149 -5.65 -8.90 -4.44
C GLY A 149 -5.74 -9.26 -5.92
N GLY A 150 -4.58 -9.49 -6.52
CA GLY A 150 -4.46 -10.06 -7.85
C GLY A 150 -4.52 -11.59 -7.86
N PRO A 151 -4.11 -12.21 -8.97
CA PRO A 151 -4.09 -13.65 -9.16
C PRO A 151 -3.57 -14.48 -7.99
N GLU A 152 -2.41 -14.11 -7.47
CA GLU A 152 -1.67 -14.77 -6.39
C GLU A 152 -1.46 -13.75 -5.26
N CYS A 153 -2.20 -13.91 -4.16
CA CYS A 153 -2.15 -12.94 -3.08
C CYS A 153 -2.09 -13.59 -1.70
N ARG A 154 -1.31 -12.96 -0.82
CA ARG A 154 -1.26 -13.27 0.61
C ARG A 154 -1.65 -12.04 1.41
N GLU A 155 -2.72 -12.14 2.19
CA GLU A 155 -3.25 -11.02 2.95
C GLU A 155 -3.34 -11.37 4.45
N ASP A 156 -2.74 -10.56 5.32
CA ASP A 156 -2.84 -10.65 6.79
C ASP A 156 -3.37 -9.33 7.39
N PRO A 157 -4.63 -8.96 7.15
CA PRO A 157 -5.13 -7.67 7.58
C PRO A 157 -5.55 -7.68 9.06
N SER A 158 -4.76 -6.99 9.90
CA SER A 158 -5.09 -6.71 11.30
C SER A 158 -6.11 -5.56 11.46
N ALA A 159 -7.42 -5.88 11.52
CA ALA A 159 -8.45 -4.84 11.59
C ALA A 159 -9.76 -5.17 12.31
N ARG A 160 -10.46 -4.14 12.83
CA ARG A 160 -11.83 -4.35 13.38
C ARG A 160 -12.83 -4.82 12.32
N ARG A 161 -12.61 -4.45 11.06
CA ARG A 161 -13.46 -4.81 9.91
C ARG A 161 -12.60 -4.93 8.66
N THR A 162 -12.66 -6.10 8.05
CA THR A 162 -11.91 -6.42 6.84
C THR A 162 -12.88 -6.82 5.72
N ARG A 163 -12.62 -6.31 4.50
CA ARG A 163 -13.22 -6.81 3.28
C ARG A 163 -12.12 -7.17 2.29
N VAL A 164 -12.08 -8.42 1.87
CA VAL A 164 -11.14 -8.94 0.90
C VAL A 164 -11.86 -9.31 -0.39
N GLN A 165 -11.19 -9.08 -1.51
CA GLN A 165 -11.56 -9.60 -2.82
C GLN A 165 -10.30 -10.18 -3.47
N GLY A 166 -10.07 -11.48 -3.32
CA GLY A 166 -8.90 -12.17 -3.84
C GLY A 166 -9.09 -12.68 -5.26
N GLY A 167 -7.97 -12.98 -5.92
CA GLY A 167 -7.91 -13.66 -7.22
C GLY A 167 -8.15 -15.17 -7.13
N PRO A 168 -7.73 -15.93 -8.15
CA PRO A 168 -7.87 -17.38 -8.20
C PRO A 168 -7.17 -18.11 -7.07
N GLU A 169 -5.99 -17.65 -6.66
CA GLU A 169 -5.14 -18.24 -5.62
C GLU A 169 -4.92 -17.21 -4.51
N CYS A 170 -5.66 -17.35 -3.40
CA CYS A 170 -5.62 -16.40 -2.29
C CYS A 170 -5.41 -17.07 -0.93
N THR A 171 -4.44 -16.58 -0.15
CA THR A 171 -4.20 -17.00 1.24
C THR A 171 -4.45 -15.84 2.20
N GLU A 172 -5.36 -16.05 3.13
CA GLU A 172 -5.87 -15.02 4.02
C GLU A 172 -5.62 -15.40 5.49
N ASP A 173 -5.14 -14.48 6.31
CA ASP A 173 -5.11 -14.62 7.78
C ASP A 173 -5.61 -13.37 8.57
N PRO A 174 -6.80 -12.82 8.27
CA PRO A 174 -7.35 -11.66 8.99
C PRO A 174 -7.52 -11.87 10.51
N SER A 175 -6.68 -11.18 11.28
CA SER A 175 -6.91 -10.91 12.70
C SER A 175 -8.00 -9.85 12.92
N ALA A 176 -9.28 -10.23 12.73
CA ALA A 176 -10.39 -9.27 12.69
C ALA A 176 -11.69 -9.69 13.38
N GLY A 177 -12.33 -8.72 14.05
CA GLY A 177 -13.65 -8.94 14.68
C GLY A 177 -14.77 -9.22 13.67
N ARG A 178 -14.62 -8.82 12.40
CA ARG A 178 -15.54 -9.10 11.30
C ARG A 178 -14.80 -9.11 9.95
N THR A 179 -14.93 -10.20 9.21
CA THR A 179 -14.29 -10.38 7.91
C THR A 179 -15.31 -10.77 6.85
N ARG A 180 -15.19 -10.19 5.65
CA ARG A 180 -15.91 -10.66 4.46
C ARG A 180 -14.89 -10.93 3.36
N VAL A 181 -14.88 -12.16 2.87
CA VAL A 181 -13.98 -12.60 1.80
C VAL A 181 -14.81 -12.96 0.58
N HIS A 182 -14.37 -12.48 -0.58
CA HIS A 182 -14.85 -12.93 -1.89
C HIS A 182 -13.63 -13.46 -2.63
N GLY A 183 -13.59 -14.76 -2.93
CA GLY A 183 -12.40 -15.40 -3.49
C GLY A 183 -12.68 -16.18 -4.77
N GLY A 184 -11.61 -16.51 -5.49
CA GLY A 184 -11.64 -17.41 -6.64
C GLY A 184 -11.81 -18.89 -6.28
N PRO A 185 -11.51 -19.81 -7.21
CA PRO A 185 -11.61 -21.25 -7.00
C PRO A 185 -10.76 -21.79 -5.85
N GLU A 186 -9.57 -21.22 -5.58
CA GLU A 186 -8.61 -21.73 -4.61
C GLU A 186 -8.28 -20.65 -3.57
N CYS A 187 -9.11 -20.57 -2.53
CA CYS A 187 -8.91 -19.62 -1.44
C CYS A 187 -8.88 -20.31 -0.08
N ARG A 188 -7.92 -19.92 0.76
CA ARG A 188 -7.72 -20.41 2.13
C ARG A 188 -7.84 -19.25 3.11
N GLY A 189 -8.60 -19.40 4.20
CA GLY A 189 -8.78 -18.32 5.19
C GLY A 189 -9.14 -18.78 6.62
N PRO A 190 -9.16 -17.88 7.62
CA PRO A 190 -9.02 -18.24 9.03
C PRO A 190 -10.28 -18.04 9.93
N GLU A 191 -10.04 -18.20 11.23
CA GLU A 191 -10.86 -18.52 12.42
C GLU A 191 -11.88 -17.47 12.95
N CYS A 192 -12.40 -16.54 12.13
CA CYS A 192 -13.26 -15.44 12.62
C CYS A 192 -14.72 -15.49 12.12
N ARG A 193 -15.59 -14.56 12.55
CA ARG A 193 -16.95 -14.41 11.98
C ARG A 193 -16.86 -13.97 10.52
N THR A 194 -16.65 -14.94 9.64
CA THR A 194 -16.38 -14.79 8.22
C THR A 194 -17.66 -15.01 7.42
N ARG A 195 -17.85 -14.22 6.37
CA ARG A 195 -18.77 -14.56 5.28
C ARG A 195 -17.94 -14.73 4.02
N VAL A 196 -17.86 -15.96 3.54
CA VAL A 196 -17.08 -16.33 2.36
C VAL A 196 -18.04 -16.55 1.19
N HIS A 197 -17.70 -15.98 0.04
CA HIS A 197 -18.34 -16.25 -1.23
C HIS A 197 -17.26 -16.66 -2.23
N GLY A 198 -17.23 -17.93 -2.67
CA GLY A 198 -16.11 -18.46 -3.44
C GLY A 198 -16.46 -19.64 -4.35
N GLY A 199 -15.48 -20.05 -5.17
CA GLY A 199 -15.55 -21.14 -6.14
C GLY A 199 -15.48 -22.53 -5.52
N PRO A 200 -15.27 -23.59 -6.33
CA PRO A 200 -15.44 -24.98 -5.89
C PRO A 200 -14.46 -25.46 -4.81
N GLU A 201 -13.27 -24.88 -4.62
CA GLU A 201 -12.21 -25.46 -3.77
C GLU A 201 -11.73 -24.51 -2.66
N CYS A 202 -12.66 -23.93 -1.89
CA CYS A 202 -12.32 -23.19 -0.67
C CYS A 202 -12.05 -24.15 0.51
N ARG A 203 -10.96 -23.91 1.27
CA ARG A 203 -10.61 -24.66 2.51
C ARG A 203 -10.59 -23.73 3.74
N GLU A 204 -11.10 -24.22 4.87
CA GLU A 204 -11.18 -23.50 6.16
C GLU A 204 -10.34 -24.17 7.25
N ASP A 205 -9.94 -23.39 8.27
CA ASP A 205 -9.34 -23.89 9.52
C ASP A 205 -10.44 -23.98 10.62
N PRO A 206 -10.67 -25.15 11.26
CA PRO A 206 -11.91 -25.48 12.01
C PRO A 206 -12.21 -24.70 13.31
N SER A 207 -11.41 -23.72 13.73
CA SER A 207 -11.58 -23.05 15.05
C SER A 207 -12.57 -21.87 15.08
N ALA A 208 -13.29 -21.58 13.99
CA ALA A 208 -14.06 -20.34 13.84
C ALA A 208 -15.38 -20.26 14.64
N ARG A 209 -15.62 -19.13 15.33
CA ARG A 209 -16.80 -18.90 16.19
C ARG A 209 -18.16 -18.70 15.49
N ARG A 210 -18.23 -18.65 14.14
CA ARG A 210 -19.44 -18.71 13.26
C ARG A 210 -19.11 -18.19 11.85
N THR A 211 -18.94 -19.09 10.91
CA THR A 211 -18.76 -18.80 9.47
C THR A 211 -20.09 -18.92 8.71
N ARG A 212 -20.30 -18.14 7.65
CA ARG A 212 -21.40 -18.36 6.68
C ARG A 212 -20.84 -18.34 5.27
N VAL A 213 -20.75 -19.52 4.66
CA VAL A 213 -20.35 -19.68 3.25
C VAL A 213 -21.58 -19.58 2.34
N GLN A 214 -21.42 -18.95 1.18
CA GLN A 214 -22.31 -19.11 0.04
C GLN A 214 -21.43 -19.45 -1.18
N GLY A 215 -21.29 -20.74 -1.49
CA GLY A 215 -20.38 -21.28 -2.51
C GLY A 215 -20.85 -22.62 -3.10
N GLY A 216 -20.21 -23.05 -4.18
CA GLY A 216 -20.56 -24.24 -4.97
C GLY A 216 -20.26 -25.59 -4.29
N PRO A 217 -20.61 -26.73 -4.93
CA PRO A 217 -20.81 -28.05 -4.31
C PRO A 217 -19.58 -28.75 -3.68
N LYS A 218 -18.39 -28.12 -3.66
CA LYS A 218 -17.12 -28.74 -3.22
C LYS A 218 -16.39 -27.99 -2.09
N CYS A 219 -17.02 -26.99 -1.46
CA CYS A 219 -16.50 -26.43 -0.21
C CYS A 219 -16.38 -27.54 0.84
N ARG A 220 -15.16 -27.87 1.28
CA ARG A 220 -14.91 -28.87 2.33
C ARG A 220 -14.57 -28.16 3.62
N GLU A 221 -15.38 -28.40 4.66
CA GLU A 221 -14.93 -28.28 6.04
C GLU A 221 -13.94 -29.43 6.29
N ASP A 222 -12.76 -29.16 6.83
CA ASP A 222 -11.80 -30.22 7.16
C ASP A 222 -12.34 -31.04 8.35
N PRO A 223 -12.60 -32.36 8.21
CA PRO A 223 -13.28 -33.11 9.25
C PRO A 223 -12.26 -33.65 10.26
N SER A 224 -12.03 -32.94 11.38
CA SER A 224 -11.47 -33.42 12.68
C SER A 224 -11.26 -32.20 13.61
N ALA A 225 -11.77 -32.07 14.83
CA ALA A 225 -11.84 -33.06 15.89
C ALA A 225 -13.16 -32.98 16.69
N ASP A 226 -13.86 -34.10 16.73
CA ASP A 226 -14.95 -34.40 17.66
C ASP A 226 -14.33 -35.01 18.94
N ARG A 227 -14.57 -34.40 20.12
CA ARG A 227 -14.79 -35.04 21.45
C ARG A 227 -14.32 -34.17 22.62
N ARG A 228 -15.28 -33.98 23.54
CA ARG A 228 -15.24 -33.50 24.94
C ARG A 228 -15.48 -32.01 25.18
#